data_AF-A0AAJ1HI47-F1
#
_entry.id   AF-A0AAJ1HI47-F1
#
_cell.length_a   1.000
_cell.length_b   1.000
_cell.length_c   1.000
_cell.angle_alpha   90.00
_cell.angle_beta   90.00
_cell.angle_gamma   90.00
#
_symmetry.space_group_name_H-M   'P 1'
#
loop_
_entity.id
_entity.type
_entity.pdbx_description
1 polymer ?
#
loop_
_entity_poly.entity_id
_entity_poly.type
_entity_poly.pdbx_seq_one_letter_code
_entity_poly.pdbx_strand_id
1 'polypeptide(L)'
;MSTLPSGVRLVALLNDHLCEIMGRERANHTSMHLYCTGPYWVAFERSAYQLRRAFPDSETTPMRLLGYPFPVVMVSVTDRSLRSYARKHILRIDEPDYKRLTVPVFPAEDYRSWHDREVSGLPYPHTDGFQRN
;
A
#
# COMPACT_ATOMS: atom_id res chain seq x y z
N MET A 1 -12.61 -6.12 20.69
CA MET A 1 -11.69 -6.40 19.57
C MET A 1 -12.55 -6.81 18.38
N SER A 2 -12.53 -6.04 17.28
CA SER A 2 -13.36 -6.29 16.11
C SER A 2 -13.10 -7.69 15.53
N THR A 3 -14.15 -8.50 15.43
CA THR A 3 -14.14 -9.91 14.99
C THR A 3 -14.11 -10.09 13.47
N LEU A 4 -14.06 -9.00 12.71
CA LEU A 4 -14.05 -9.06 11.26
C LEU A 4 -12.72 -9.63 10.73
N PRO A 5 -12.77 -10.57 9.77
CA PRO A 5 -11.57 -11.04 9.08
C PRO A 5 -10.79 -9.89 8.44
N SER A 6 -9.47 -10.02 8.38
CA SER A 6 -8.59 -8.97 7.84
C SER A 6 -8.92 -8.57 6.41
N GLY A 7 -9.29 -9.52 5.56
CA GLY A 7 -9.76 -9.25 4.20
C GLY A 7 -11.03 -8.40 4.15
N VAL A 8 -11.99 -8.63 5.06
CA VAL A 8 -13.23 -7.83 5.12
C VAL A 8 -12.92 -6.40 5.55
N ARG A 9 -12.01 -6.21 6.50
CA ARG A 9 -11.56 -4.88 6.93
C ARG A 9 -10.83 -4.14 5.82
N LEU A 10 -10.01 -4.83 5.03
CA LEU A 10 -9.32 -4.26 3.88
C LEU A 10 -10.33 -3.81 2.81
N VAL A 11 -11.30 -4.64 2.48
CA VAL A 11 -12.34 -4.29 1.50
C VAL A 11 -13.17 -3.10 1.97
N ALA A 12 -13.56 -3.05 3.25
CA ALA A 12 -14.27 -1.90 3.82
C ALA A 12 -13.44 -0.61 3.75
N LEU A 13 -12.16 -0.67 4.15
CA LEU A 13 -11.23 0.47 4.06
C LEU A 13 -11.14 1.02 2.64
N LEU A 14 -10.99 0.14 1.65
CA LEU A 14 -10.88 0.54 0.24
C LEU A 14 -12.20 1.09 -0.27
N ASN A 15 -13.34 0.47 0.03
CA ASN A 15 -14.64 0.98 -0.40
C ASN A 15 -14.93 2.39 0.13
N ASP A 16 -14.55 2.67 1.37
CA ASP A 16 -14.89 3.94 2.02
C ASP A 16 -13.84 5.04 1.75
N HIS A 17 -12.55 4.68 1.62
CA HIS A 17 -11.44 5.63 1.62
C HIS A 17 -10.50 5.55 0.41
N LEU A 18 -10.77 4.74 -0.61
CA LEU A 18 -9.84 4.54 -1.75
C LEU A 18 -9.37 5.86 -2.39
N CYS A 19 -10.30 6.75 -2.74
CA CYS A 19 -9.96 8.01 -3.41
C CYS A 19 -9.06 8.90 -2.55
N GLU A 20 -9.32 8.94 -1.23
CA GLU A 20 -8.52 9.70 -0.28
C GLU A 20 -7.11 9.10 -0.14
N ILE A 21 -7.03 7.77 -0.01
CA ILE A 21 -5.76 7.04 0.10
C ILE A 21 -4.90 7.28 -1.15
N MET A 22 -5.48 7.14 -2.35
CA MET A 22 -4.75 7.33 -3.60
C MET A 22 -4.35 8.79 -3.83
N GLY A 23 -5.22 9.74 -3.49
CA GLY A 23 -4.89 11.17 -3.52
C GLY A 23 -3.72 11.50 -2.60
N ARG A 24 -3.71 10.92 -1.40
CA ARG A 24 -2.64 11.06 -0.41
C ARG A 24 -1.33 10.43 -0.91
N GLU A 25 -1.37 9.21 -1.42
CA GLU A 25 -0.17 8.52 -1.92
C GLU A 25 0.43 9.18 -3.16
N ARG A 26 -0.38 9.82 -4.01
CA ARG A 26 0.10 10.56 -5.18
C ARG A 26 1.04 11.71 -4.80
N ALA A 27 0.74 12.43 -3.72
CA ALA A 27 1.52 13.55 -3.22
C ALA A 27 2.54 13.15 -2.13
N ASN A 28 2.62 11.88 -1.78
CA ASN A 28 3.41 11.41 -0.66
C ASN A 28 4.89 11.20 -1.04
N HIS A 29 5.80 11.95 -0.40
CA HIS A 29 7.24 11.81 -0.65
C HIS A 29 8.06 11.49 0.61
N THR A 30 7.52 11.77 1.79
CA THR A 30 8.26 11.81 3.07
C THR A 30 7.56 11.07 4.20
N SER A 31 6.42 10.43 3.94
CA SER A 31 5.61 9.79 4.96
C SER A 31 5.26 8.37 4.57
N MET A 32 5.16 7.50 5.57
CA MET A 32 4.66 6.14 5.41
C MET A 32 3.30 6.06 6.09
N HIS A 33 2.25 5.85 5.30
CA HIS A 33 0.87 5.72 5.77
C HIS A 33 0.51 4.25 5.93
N LEU A 34 0.05 3.87 7.12
CA LEU A 34 -0.26 2.50 7.49
C LEU A 34 -1.69 2.41 8.01
N TYR A 35 -2.44 1.45 7.51
CA TYR A 35 -3.83 1.20 7.87
C TYR A 35 -3.97 -0.16 8.53
N CYS A 36 -4.70 -0.21 9.66
CA CYS A 36 -4.87 -1.44 10.41
C CYS A 36 -5.95 -2.31 9.77
N THR A 37 -5.60 -3.54 9.41
CA THR A 37 -6.55 -4.58 8.97
C THR A 37 -6.68 -5.73 9.97
N GLY A 38 -6.12 -5.57 11.17
CA GLY A 38 -6.39 -6.40 12.34
C GLY A 38 -5.06 -6.85 12.94
N PRO A 39 -4.61 -8.08 12.68
CA PRO A 39 -3.24 -8.49 13.03
C PRO A 39 -2.18 -7.90 12.07
N TYR A 40 -2.61 -7.32 10.94
CA TYR A 40 -1.75 -6.76 9.92
C TYR A 40 -1.95 -5.26 9.77
N TRP A 41 -0.89 -4.61 9.30
CA TRP A 41 -0.85 -3.24 8.85
C TRP A 41 -0.52 -3.23 7.36
N VAL A 42 -1.29 -2.45 6.60
CA VAL A 42 -1.13 -2.36 5.14
C VAL A 42 -0.74 -0.95 4.74
N ALA A 43 0.10 -0.85 3.73
CA ALA A 43 0.42 0.39 3.03
C ALA A 43 0.16 0.22 1.53
N PHE A 44 -0.05 1.34 0.84
CA PHE A 44 -0.30 1.37 -0.59
C PHE A 44 0.77 2.21 -1.32
N GLU A 45 1.02 1.89 -2.57
CA GLU A 45 1.85 2.68 -3.49
C GLU A 45 3.21 3.10 -2.93
N ARG A 46 3.45 4.40 -2.71
CA ARG A 46 4.72 4.95 -2.25
C ARG A 46 5.02 4.55 -0.82
N SER A 47 4.00 4.55 0.04
CA SER A 47 4.09 4.01 1.40
C SER A 47 4.39 2.51 1.37
N ALA A 48 3.79 1.76 0.43
CA ALA A 48 4.05 0.33 0.26
C ALA A 48 5.51 0.07 -0.13
N TYR A 49 6.06 0.85 -1.06
CA TYR A 49 7.46 0.76 -1.44
C TYR A 49 8.42 1.03 -0.27
N GLN A 50 8.15 2.07 0.52
CA GLN A 50 8.95 2.35 1.72
C GLN A 50 8.85 1.22 2.75
N LEU A 51 7.65 0.67 2.92
CA LEU A 51 7.42 -0.47 3.81
C LEU A 51 8.19 -1.70 3.33
N ARG A 52 8.19 -1.99 2.02
CA ARG A 52 8.96 -3.07 1.39
C ARG A 52 10.47 -2.94 1.60
N ARG A 53 10.98 -1.70 1.57
CA ARG A 53 12.39 -1.40 1.87
C ARG A 53 12.72 -1.58 3.35
N ALA A 54 11.82 -1.19 4.24
CA ALA A 54 11.97 -1.35 5.68
C ALA A 54 11.87 -2.82 6.12
N PHE A 55 11.06 -3.61 5.42
CA PHE A 55 10.80 -5.01 5.73
C PHE A 55 11.00 -5.88 4.47
N PRO A 56 12.22 -6.38 4.24
CA PRO A 56 12.51 -7.24 3.09
C PRO A 56 11.66 -8.52 3.01
N ASP A 57 11.09 -8.96 4.13
CA ASP A 57 10.24 -10.15 4.23
C ASP A 57 8.73 -9.83 4.16
N SER A 58 8.36 -8.57 3.88
CA SER A 58 6.96 -8.16 3.80
C SER A 58 6.25 -8.77 2.59
N GLU A 59 4.96 -9.08 2.75
CA GLU A 59 4.14 -9.57 1.65
C GLU A 59 3.74 -8.42 0.73
N THR A 60 4.09 -8.53 -0.56
CA THR A 60 3.72 -7.57 -1.60
C THR A 60 2.60 -8.17 -2.44
N THR A 61 1.50 -7.44 -2.57
CA THR A 61 0.31 -7.89 -3.26
C THR A 61 -0.11 -6.81 -4.28
N PRO A 62 0.15 -7.03 -5.58
CA PRO A 62 -0.44 -6.21 -6.62
C PRO A 62 -1.94 -6.55 -6.74
N MET A 63 -2.79 -5.55 -6.86
CA MET A 63 -4.25 -5.69 -6.86
C MET A 63 -4.90 -4.79 -7.90
N ARG A 64 -6.03 -5.25 -8.47
CA ARG A 64 -6.90 -4.43 -9.30
C ARG A 64 -8.14 -4.07 -8.48
N LEU A 65 -8.38 -2.77 -8.35
CA LEU A 65 -9.50 -2.25 -7.57
C LEU A 65 -10.62 -1.86 -8.51
N LEU A 66 -11.84 -2.26 -8.16
CA LEU A 66 -13.03 -1.88 -8.92
C LEU A 66 -13.17 -0.35 -8.91
N GLY A 67 -13.31 0.27 -10.08
CA GLY A 67 -13.43 1.73 -10.20
C GLY A 67 -12.10 2.50 -10.17
N TYR A 68 -10.95 1.82 -10.10
CA TYR A 68 -9.63 2.45 -10.25
C TYR A 68 -8.94 1.99 -11.53
N PRO A 69 -8.51 2.91 -12.42
CA PRO A 69 -8.07 2.56 -13.78
C PRO A 69 -6.69 1.90 -13.84
N PHE A 70 -5.89 2.00 -12.78
CA PHE A 70 -4.53 1.47 -12.73
C PHE A 70 -4.43 0.35 -11.69
N PRO A 71 -3.50 -0.62 -11.84
CA PRO A 71 -3.19 -1.53 -10.76
C PRO A 71 -2.65 -0.77 -9.55
N VAL A 72 -2.93 -1.29 -8.36
CA VAL A 72 -2.45 -0.75 -7.09
C VAL A 72 -1.56 -1.78 -6.43
N VAL A 73 -0.43 -1.36 -5.87
CA VAL A 73 0.44 -2.24 -5.09
C VAL A 73 0.23 -2.01 -3.61
N MET A 74 -0.09 -3.09 -2.89
CA MET A 74 -0.19 -3.11 -1.44
C MET A 74 0.99 -3.89 -0.86
N VAL A 75 1.48 -3.45 0.30
CA VAL A 75 2.42 -4.24 1.11
C VAL A 75 1.85 -4.39 2.51
N SER A 76 1.97 -5.59 3.08
CA SER A 76 1.49 -5.88 4.43
C SER A 76 2.60 -6.36 5.37
N VAL A 77 2.47 -5.98 6.64
CA VAL A 77 3.36 -6.40 7.73
C VAL A 77 2.54 -6.74 8.99
N THR A 78 3.10 -7.54 9.88
CA THR A 78 2.47 -7.84 11.17
C THR A 78 2.60 -6.67 12.15
N ASP A 79 1.65 -6.55 13.09
CA ASP A 79 1.75 -5.58 14.20
C ASP A 79 3.07 -5.73 14.97
N ARG A 80 3.54 -6.96 15.15
CA ARG A 80 4.78 -7.26 15.87
C ARG A 80 5.99 -6.64 15.18
N SER A 81 6.11 -6.83 13.86
CA SER A 81 7.21 -6.26 13.06
C SER A 81 7.14 -4.73 13.05
N LEU A 82 5.94 -4.17 12.85
CA LEU A 82 5.76 -2.72 12.84
C LEU A 82 6.10 -2.08 14.19
N ARG A 83 5.65 -2.67 15.29
CA ARG A 83 5.92 -2.16 16.65
C ARG A 83 7.42 -2.15 16.97
N SER A 84 8.16 -3.16 16.51
CA SER A 84 9.62 -3.20 16.65
C SER A 84 10.29 -2.09 15.85
N TYR A 85 9.84 -1.86 14.61
CA TYR A 85 10.37 -0.81 13.74
C TYR A 85 10.05 0.60 14.25
N ALA A 86 8.81 0.83 14.70
CA ALA A 86 8.35 2.10 15.20
C ALA A 86 9.11 2.57 16.46
N ARG A 87 9.62 1.65 17.28
CA ARG A 87 10.50 2.00 18.42
C ARG A 87 11.82 2.66 18.01
N LYS A 88 12.26 2.45 16.76
CA LYS A 88 13.51 2.99 16.22
C LYS A 88 13.28 4.20 15.30
N HIS A 89 12.02 4.58 15.04
CA HIS A 89 11.66 5.59 14.05
C HIS A 89 10.68 6.62 14.61
N ILE A 90 10.61 7.79 13.98
CA ILE A 90 9.74 8.87 14.43
C ILE A 90 8.30 8.62 13.95
N LEU A 91 7.46 8.12 14.85
CA LEU A 91 6.01 8.10 14.71
C LEU A 91 5.46 9.53 14.80
N ARG A 92 4.76 9.97 13.76
CA ARG A 92 4.04 11.27 13.75
C ARG A 92 2.59 11.13 14.19
N ILE A 93 1.95 10.02 13.83
CA ILE A 93 0.58 9.68 14.22
C ILE A 93 0.59 8.23 14.65
N ASP A 94 0.01 7.96 15.82
CA ASP A 94 -0.08 6.63 16.44
C ASP A 94 -1.53 6.34 16.86
N GLU A 95 -2.43 6.23 15.88
CA GLU A 95 -3.84 5.88 16.10
C GLU A 95 -4.03 4.35 15.99
N PRO A 96 -5.10 3.80 16.61
CA PRO A 96 -5.34 2.35 16.63
C PRO A 96 -5.60 1.75 15.24
N ASP A 97 -6.16 2.54 14.33
CA ASP A 97 -6.54 2.17 12.97
C ASP A 97 -5.65 2.80 11.89
N TYR A 98 -4.88 3.84 12.24
CA TYR A 98 -4.02 4.57 11.33
C TYR A 98 -2.69 4.97 11.96
N LYS A 99 -1.58 4.75 11.26
CA LYS A 99 -0.26 5.19 11.69
C LYS A 99 0.46 5.92 10.59
N ARG A 100 1.19 6.97 10.98
CA ARG A 100 2.04 7.73 10.07
C ARG A 100 3.45 7.84 10.61
N LEU A 101 4.42 7.38 9.83
CA LEU A 101 5.85 7.53 10.15
C LEU A 101 6.49 8.55 9.21
N THR A 102 7.50 9.26 9.71
CA THR A 102 8.39 10.03 8.85
C THR A 102 9.49 9.13 8.34
N VAL A 103 9.76 9.21 7.05
CA VAL A 103 10.78 8.38 6.40
C VAL A 103 11.60 9.18 5.41
N PRO A 104 12.83 8.72 5.10
CA PRO A 104 13.66 9.38 4.10
C PRO A 104 12.97 9.43 2.74
N VAL A 105 13.19 10.54 2.03
CA VAL A 105 12.80 10.68 0.63
C VAL A 105 13.54 9.63 -0.20
N PHE A 106 12.87 9.12 -1.24
CA PHE A 106 13.45 8.18 -2.19
C PHE A 106 13.28 8.70 -3.63
N PRO A 107 14.17 8.33 -4.56
CA PRO A 107 14.03 8.67 -5.97
C PRO A 107 12.74 8.12 -6.55
N ALA A 108 11.96 8.96 -7.25
CA ALA A 108 10.69 8.53 -7.83
C ALA A 108 10.85 7.41 -8.87
N GLU A 109 12.03 7.30 -9.49
CA GLU A 109 12.37 6.24 -10.45
C GLU A 109 12.47 4.86 -9.79
N ASP A 110 13.03 4.77 -8.58
CA ASP A 110 13.15 3.49 -7.87
C ASP A 110 11.78 2.89 -7.57
N TYR A 111 10.83 3.75 -7.17
CA TYR A 111 9.44 3.35 -6.98
C TYR A 111 8.78 2.95 -8.29
N ARG A 112 8.97 3.70 -9.38
CA ARG A 112 8.37 3.35 -10.69
C ARG A 112 8.86 1.98 -11.17
N SER A 113 10.19 1.77 -11.16
CA SER A 113 10.80 0.50 -11.56
C SER A 113 10.33 -0.67 -10.69
N TRP A 114 10.21 -0.45 -9.38
CA TRP A 114 9.65 -1.44 -8.47
C TRP A 114 8.18 -1.73 -8.80
N HIS A 115 7.35 -0.70 -8.89
CA HIS A 115 5.92 -0.81 -9.17
C HIS A 115 5.67 -1.57 -10.47
N ASP A 116 6.34 -1.19 -11.56
CA ASP A 116 6.19 -1.81 -12.87
C ASP A 116 6.50 -3.31 -12.83
N ARG A 117 7.50 -3.71 -12.05
CA ARG A 117 7.85 -5.12 -11.83
C ARG A 117 6.80 -5.87 -11.02
N GLU A 118 6.22 -5.26 -9.99
CA GLU A 118 5.20 -5.93 -9.18
C GLU A 118 3.87 -6.07 -9.96
N VAL A 119 3.52 -5.10 -10.80
CA VAL A 119 2.26 -5.13 -11.57
C VAL A 119 2.38 -5.85 -12.92
N SER A 120 3.58 -6.11 -13.43
CA SER A 120 3.77 -6.77 -14.73
C SER A 120 3.16 -8.17 -14.80
N GLY A 121 2.99 -8.84 -13.65
CA GLY A 121 2.36 -10.16 -13.55
C GLY A 121 0.83 -10.14 -13.52
N LEU A 122 0.20 -8.97 -13.41
CA LEU A 122 -1.26 -8.86 -13.46
C LEU A 122 -1.72 -8.91 -14.92
N PRO A 123 -2.77 -9.70 -15.25
CA PRO A 123 -3.34 -9.66 -16.58
C PRO A 123 -3.88 -8.25 -16.83
N TYR A 124 -3.20 -7.53 -17.73
CA TYR A 124 -3.79 -6.37 -18.36
C TYR A 124 -5.11 -6.82 -19.01
N PRO A 125 -6.19 -6.03 -18.93
CA PRO A 125 -7.31 -6.30 -19.81
C PRO A 125 -6.74 -6.22 -21.22
N HIS A 126 -6.73 -7.34 -21.93
CA HIS A 126 -6.37 -7.39 -23.34
C HIS A 126 -7.25 -6.33 -24.01
N THR A 127 -6.66 -5.24 -24.50
CA THR A 127 -7.30 -4.43 -25.52
C THR A 127 -7.20 -5.22 -26.83
N ASP A 128 -7.85 -6.37 -26.87
CA ASP A 128 -8.16 -7.05 -28.13
C ASP A 128 -9.35 -6.31 -28.72
N GLY A 129 -9.07 -5.40 -29.65
CA GLY A 129 -10.11 -4.59 -30.26
C GLY A 129 -9.68 -3.33 -30.97
N PHE A 130 -8.49 -3.27 -31.57
CA PHE A 130 -8.23 -2.37 -32.70
C PHE A 130 -7.48 -3.12 -33.80
N GLN A 131 -8.20 -4.02 -34.44
CA GLN A 131 -7.95 -4.38 -35.83
C GLN A 131 -9.23 -4.12 -36.62
N ARG A 132 -9.09 -3.32 -37.68
CA ARG A 132 -10.03 -2.83 -38.72
C ARG A 132 -10.02 -1.30 -38.70
N ASN A 133 -9.49 -0.61 -39.71
CA ASN A 133 -9.42 -0.90 -41.15
C ASN A 133 -8.17 -0.27 -41.75
#